data_AF-A0A645E7S0-F1
#
_entry.id   AF-A0A645E7S0-F1
#
_cell.length_a   1.000
_cell.length_b   1.000
_cell.length_c   1.000
_cell.angle_alpha   90.00
_cell.angle_beta   90.00
_cell.angle_gamma   90.00
#
_symmetry.space_group_name_H-M   'P 1'
#
loop_
_entity.id
_entity.type
_entity.pdbx_description
1 polymer ?
#
loop_
_entity_poly.entity_id
_entity_poly.type
_entity_poly.pdbx_seq_one_letter_code
_entity_poly.pdbx_strand_id
1 'polypeptide(L)'
;MYVVDATTQKFSSQKLVESALGREVKGLYYTMLSRKDICDNASFVKYRKVLLAYTRIDVPEFLMSSPETPVLGMVDGEPVFSDDVPEEERFRLSVIGDVIKGEDEYIKRMKEVFGGLIPRYDSRDLEKWIESLTKNMNNDNREHLSKLFWASDPAHDEYHGIVFSPKDAFPFLSEKMKSYYKSFKKRIG
;
A
#
# COMPACT_ATOMS: atom_id res chain seq x y z
N MET A 1 -10.52 -19.32 -4.50
CA MET A 1 -9.17 -18.76 -4.33
C MET A 1 -9.31 -17.35 -3.80
N TYR A 2 -8.44 -16.93 -2.88
CA TYR A 2 -8.42 -15.56 -2.38
C TYR A 2 -7.19 -14.83 -2.92
N VAL A 3 -7.36 -13.58 -3.31
CA VAL A 3 -6.26 -12.65 -3.60
C VAL A 3 -6.26 -11.62 -2.49
N VAL A 4 -5.14 -11.45 -1.80
CA VAL A 4 -4.99 -10.48 -0.71
C VAL A 4 -4.09 -9.36 -1.22
N ASP A 5 -4.52 -8.12 -1.03
CA ASP A 5 -3.86 -6.94 -1.58
C ASP A 5 -4.13 -5.73 -0.67
N ALA A 6 -3.23 -4.76 -0.60
CA ALA A 6 -3.39 -3.64 0.31
C ALA A 6 -4.43 -2.64 -0.23
N THR A 7 -4.35 -2.25 -1.50
CA THR A 7 -5.33 -1.32 -2.09
C THR A 7 -5.80 -1.68 -3.48
N THR A 8 -7.00 -1.19 -3.84
CA THR A 8 -7.42 -1.16 -5.23
C THR A 8 -8.05 0.17 -5.60
N GLN A 9 -7.59 0.73 -6.73
CA GLN A 9 -8.15 1.92 -7.38
C GLN A 9 -8.83 1.55 -8.71
N LYS A 10 -8.21 1.93 -9.84
CA LYS A 10 -8.69 1.70 -11.21
C LYS A 10 -8.42 0.27 -11.70
N PHE A 11 -7.30 -0.30 -11.28
CA PHE A 11 -6.91 -1.69 -11.53
C PHE A 11 -7.05 -2.50 -10.24
N SER A 12 -7.42 -3.77 -10.36
CA SER A 12 -7.57 -4.68 -9.22
C SER A 12 -6.86 -5.98 -9.53
N SER A 13 -5.99 -6.42 -8.63
CA SER A 13 -5.29 -7.71 -8.70
C SER A 13 -6.27 -8.87 -8.88
N GLN A 14 -7.48 -8.79 -8.29
CA GLN A 14 -8.57 -9.74 -8.54
C GLN A 14 -8.87 -9.91 -10.04
N LYS A 15 -9.17 -8.82 -10.76
CA LYS A 15 -9.52 -8.89 -12.19
C LYS A 15 -8.37 -9.39 -13.07
N LEU A 16 -7.13 -9.01 -12.73
CA LEU A 16 -5.94 -9.50 -13.42
C LEU A 16 -5.85 -11.02 -13.29
N VAL A 17 -5.99 -11.52 -12.06
CA VAL A 17 -5.92 -12.95 -11.75
C VAL A 17 -7.11 -13.72 -12.32
N GLU A 18 -8.32 -13.18 -12.28
CA GLU A 18 -9.50 -13.77 -12.95
C GLU A 18 -9.27 -13.91 -14.45
N SER A 19 -8.72 -12.87 -15.09
CA SER A 19 -8.43 -12.88 -16.52
C SER A 19 -7.36 -13.92 -16.88
N ALA A 20 -6.34 -14.09 -16.03
CA ALA A 20 -5.28 -15.06 -16.25
C ALA A 20 -5.76 -16.51 -16.02
N LEU A 21 -6.61 -16.74 -15.01
CA LEU A 21 -7.05 -18.08 -14.63
C LEU A 21 -8.33 -18.55 -15.32
N GLY A 22 -9.09 -17.65 -15.94
CA GLY A 22 -10.38 -17.97 -16.57
C GLY A 22 -11.47 -18.41 -15.57
N ARG A 23 -11.34 -18.05 -14.30
CA ARG A 23 -12.30 -18.40 -13.24
C ARG A 23 -12.44 -17.28 -12.21
N GLU A 24 -13.55 -17.27 -11.48
CA GLU A 24 -13.82 -16.32 -10.41
C GLU A 24 -12.86 -16.49 -9.21
N VAL A 25 -12.44 -15.35 -8.64
CA VAL A 25 -11.58 -15.30 -7.45
C VAL A 25 -12.09 -14.20 -6.52
N LYS A 26 -11.85 -14.33 -5.22
CA LYS A 26 -12.33 -13.34 -4.25
C LYS A 26 -11.19 -12.46 -3.75
N GLY A 27 -11.25 -11.16 -4.04
CA GLY A 27 -10.31 -10.18 -3.53
C GLY A 27 -10.61 -9.78 -2.08
N LEU A 28 -9.59 -9.78 -1.25
CA LEU A 28 -9.58 -9.29 0.13
C LEU A 28 -8.61 -8.11 0.19
N TYR A 29 -9.14 -6.91 0.36
CA TYR A 29 -8.37 -5.66 0.31
C TYR A 29 -8.27 -5.01 1.69
N TYR A 30 -7.13 -4.41 2.05
CA TYR A 30 -7.09 -3.54 3.23
C TYR A 30 -8.05 -2.35 3.05
N THR A 31 -7.99 -1.64 1.91
CA THR A 31 -8.96 -0.59 1.56
C THR A 31 -9.28 -0.49 0.06
N MET A 32 -10.47 -0.01 -0.26
CA MET A 32 -10.91 0.31 -1.62
C MET A 32 -11.06 1.82 -1.81
N LEU A 33 -10.39 2.39 -2.82
CA LEU A 33 -10.27 3.84 -2.93
C LEU A 33 -11.27 4.50 -3.89
N SER A 34 -11.99 3.76 -4.76
CA SER A 34 -12.98 4.43 -5.63
C SER A 34 -14.05 3.60 -6.35
N ARG A 35 -14.07 2.25 -6.31
CA ARG A 35 -14.99 1.47 -7.17
C ARG A 35 -16.28 1.03 -6.48
N LYS A 36 -17.40 1.13 -7.21
CA LYS A 36 -18.74 0.61 -6.85
C LYS A 36 -19.14 -0.61 -7.70
N ASP A 37 -18.39 -0.87 -8.77
CA ASP A 37 -18.63 -1.82 -9.85
C ASP A 37 -17.99 -3.20 -9.62
N ILE A 38 -17.09 -3.33 -8.64
CA ILE A 38 -16.60 -4.63 -8.19
C ILE A 38 -17.50 -5.08 -7.03
N CYS A 39 -18.51 -5.88 -7.33
CA CYS A 39 -19.53 -6.28 -6.35
C CYS A 39 -19.10 -7.44 -5.42
N ASP A 40 -18.06 -8.21 -5.78
CA ASP A 40 -17.64 -9.44 -5.07
C ASP A 40 -16.24 -9.38 -4.45
N ASN A 41 -15.92 -8.28 -3.77
CA ASN A 41 -14.72 -8.17 -2.94
C ASN A 41 -15.05 -7.78 -1.50
N ALA A 42 -14.13 -8.07 -0.58
CA ALA A 42 -14.23 -7.63 0.80
C ALA A 42 -13.10 -6.65 1.11
N SER A 43 -13.44 -5.56 1.80
CA SER A 43 -12.47 -4.60 2.30
C SER A 43 -12.51 -4.56 3.82
N PHE A 44 -11.35 -4.57 4.48
CA PHE A 44 -11.29 -4.41 5.94
C PHE A 44 -11.67 -2.97 6.35
N VAL A 45 -11.30 -1.99 5.54
CA VAL A 45 -11.59 -0.57 5.73
C VAL A 45 -12.26 0.02 4.49
N LYS A 46 -13.26 0.90 4.69
CA LYS A 46 -13.95 1.61 3.61
C LYS A 46 -13.57 3.09 3.60
N TYR A 47 -12.45 3.44 2.98
CA TYR A 47 -12.08 4.83 2.79
C TYR A 47 -12.84 5.45 1.60
N ARG A 48 -13.96 6.13 1.87
CA ARG A 48 -14.61 7.01 0.88
C ARG A 48 -13.97 8.39 0.94
N LYS A 49 -13.15 8.73 -0.06
CA LYS A 49 -12.53 10.06 -0.25
C LYS A 49 -11.54 10.48 0.84
N VAL A 50 -10.45 9.73 1.04
CA VAL A 50 -9.40 10.20 1.94
C VAL A 50 -8.32 10.91 1.14
N LEU A 51 -8.46 12.25 1.10
CA LEU A 51 -7.57 13.16 0.38
C LEU A 51 -6.23 13.41 1.10
N LEU A 52 -5.94 12.68 2.19
CA LEU A 52 -4.83 12.92 3.14
C LEU A 52 -4.49 11.59 3.86
N ALA A 53 -4.14 10.54 3.13
CA ALA A 53 -3.93 9.20 3.67
C ALA A 53 -2.76 8.43 3.06
N TYR A 54 -1.72 9.12 2.58
CA TYR A 54 -0.50 8.47 2.09
C TYR A 54 0.01 7.45 3.12
N THR A 55 0.34 7.88 4.34
CA THR A 55 0.78 6.95 5.40
C THR A 55 -0.27 5.89 5.82
N ARG A 56 -1.58 6.12 5.62
CA ARG A 56 -2.61 5.12 5.99
C ARG A 56 -2.75 3.99 4.97
N ILE A 57 -2.31 4.22 3.74
CA ILE A 57 -2.29 3.24 2.67
C ILE A 57 -0.88 2.68 2.53
N ASP A 58 0.11 3.57 2.46
CA ASP A 58 1.49 3.26 2.16
C ASP A 58 2.15 2.40 3.25
N VAL A 59 1.76 2.54 4.53
CA VAL A 59 2.29 1.69 5.61
C VAL A 59 1.76 0.25 5.49
N PRO A 60 0.44 -0.01 5.43
CA PRO A 60 -0.07 -1.35 5.15
C PRO A 60 0.48 -1.95 3.87
N GLU A 61 0.59 -1.15 2.81
CA GLU A 61 1.14 -1.57 1.53
C GLU A 61 2.60 -2.01 1.67
N PHE A 62 3.45 -1.20 2.33
CA PHE A 62 4.84 -1.56 2.63
C PHE A 62 4.98 -2.84 3.45
N LEU A 63 4.13 -3.04 4.47
CA LEU A 63 4.14 -4.27 5.29
C LEU A 63 3.67 -5.49 4.50
N MET A 64 2.85 -5.29 3.46
CA MET A 64 2.38 -6.36 2.59
C MET A 64 3.24 -6.52 1.32
N SER A 65 4.31 -5.73 1.18
CA SER A 65 5.20 -5.76 0.02
C SER A 65 6.03 -7.02 -0.02
N SER A 66 6.38 -7.42 -1.23
CA SER A 66 7.19 -8.59 -1.49
C SER A 66 8.69 -8.23 -1.53
N PRO A 67 9.61 -9.17 -1.20
CA PRO A 67 11.04 -8.89 -1.14
C PRO A 67 11.72 -8.78 -2.51
N GLU A 68 10.99 -9.05 -3.59
CA GLU A 68 11.51 -9.03 -4.96
C GLU A 68 11.69 -7.61 -5.51
N THR A 69 12.55 -7.50 -6.53
CA THR A 69 12.71 -6.27 -7.31
C THR A 69 11.53 -6.09 -8.28
N PRO A 70 11.39 -4.92 -8.94
CA PRO A 70 10.29 -4.70 -9.88
C PRO A 70 10.23 -5.75 -10.99
N VAL A 71 9.01 -6.17 -11.35
CA VAL A 71 8.78 -7.14 -12.42
C VAL A 71 8.82 -6.43 -13.78
N LEU A 72 9.71 -6.88 -14.67
CA LEU A 72 9.78 -6.40 -16.06
C LEU A 72 8.74 -7.06 -16.97
N GLY A 73 8.36 -8.30 -16.64
CA GLY A 73 7.40 -9.06 -17.42
C GLY A 73 7.39 -10.54 -17.05
N MET A 74 6.97 -11.36 -18.01
CA MET A 74 6.85 -12.81 -17.86
C MET A 74 7.53 -13.51 -19.05
N VAL A 75 8.30 -14.56 -18.78
CA VAL A 75 8.88 -15.46 -19.80
C VAL A 75 8.59 -16.89 -19.39
N ASP A 76 7.99 -17.66 -20.30
CA ASP A 76 7.63 -19.07 -20.07
C ASP A 76 6.78 -19.35 -18.80
N GLY A 77 5.98 -18.37 -18.39
CA GLY A 77 5.13 -18.46 -17.19
C GLY A 77 5.81 -18.07 -15.88
N GLU A 78 7.08 -17.67 -15.94
CA GLU A 78 7.85 -17.19 -14.79
C GLU A 78 8.05 -15.67 -14.85
N PRO A 79 8.02 -14.97 -13.70
CA PRO A 79 8.30 -13.54 -13.66
C PRO A 79 9.76 -13.25 -13.95
N VAL A 80 10.01 -12.24 -14.78
CA VAL A 80 11.36 -11.68 -14.99
C VAL A 80 11.46 -10.39 -14.20
N PHE A 81 12.45 -10.35 -13.31
CA PHE A 81 12.70 -9.22 -12.42
C PHE A 81 13.76 -8.28 -12.99
N SER A 82 13.69 -6.99 -12.65
CA SER A 82 14.67 -6.00 -13.07
C SER A 82 15.96 -6.12 -12.28
N ASP A 83 17.08 -6.19 -12.98
CA ASP A 83 18.42 -5.99 -12.41
C ASP A 83 18.74 -4.50 -12.19
N ASP A 84 18.09 -3.61 -12.96
CA ASP A 84 18.21 -2.17 -12.79
C ASP A 84 17.17 -1.69 -11.78
N VAL A 85 17.60 -1.59 -10.52
CA VAL A 85 16.75 -1.24 -9.38
C VAL A 85 16.79 0.29 -9.16
N PRO A 86 15.63 0.98 -9.23
CA PRO A 86 15.52 2.40 -8.92
C PRO A 86 16.07 2.74 -7.54
N GLU A 87 16.61 3.95 -7.35
CA GLU A 87 17.20 4.36 -6.07
C GLU A 87 16.16 4.29 -4.94
N GLU A 88 14.92 4.64 -5.25
CA GLU A 88 13.75 4.65 -4.37
C GLU A 88 13.40 3.26 -3.82
N GLU A 89 13.73 2.19 -4.54
CA GLU A 89 13.46 0.80 -4.15
C GLU A 89 14.57 0.20 -3.28
N ARG A 90 15.80 0.73 -3.35
CA ARG A 90 16.98 0.13 -2.72
C ARG A 90 16.85 0.06 -1.20
N PHE A 91 16.34 1.12 -0.58
CA PHE A 91 16.17 1.12 0.88
C PHE A 91 15.12 0.10 1.30
N ARG A 92 13.97 0.03 0.61
CA ARG A 92 12.93 -0.98 0.85
C ARG A 92 13.51 -2.39 0.79
N LEU A 93 14.21 -2.73 -0.29
CA LEU A 93 14.85 -4.04 -0.48
C LEU A 93 15.89 -4.35 0.60
N SER A 94 16.60 -3.34 1.10
CA SER A 94 17.58 -3.52 2.17
C SER A 94 16.97 -3.86 3.53
N VAL A 95 15.71 -3.48 3.78
CA VAL A 95 15.06 -3.65 5.09
C VAL A 95 13.93 -4.69 5.08
N ILE A 96 13.38 -5.04 3.91
CA ILE A 96 12.18 -5.89 3.82
C ILE A 96 12.39 -7.27 4.44
N GLY A 97 13.60 -7.83 4.35
CA GLY A 97 13.94 -9.10 5.00
C GLY A 97 13.84 -9.03 6.53
N ASP A 98 14.28 -7.92 7.13
CA ASP A 98 14.17 -7.69 8.58
C ASP A 98 12.72 -7.44 9.00
N VAL A 99 11.93 -6.76 8.16
CA VAL A 99 10.48 -6.57 8.37
C VAL A 99 9.76 -7.92 8.43
N ILE A 100 9.95 -8.77 7.41
CA ILE A 100 9.35 -10.12 7.34
C ILE A 100 9.74 -10.94 8.57
N LYS A 101 11.02 -10.89 8.96
CA LYS A 101 11.50 -11.59 10.16
C LYS A 101 10.82 -11.05 11.43
N GLY A 102 10.67 -9.75 11.56
CA GLY A 102 9.98 -9.12 12.68
C GLY A 102 8.50 -9.51 12.77
N GLU A 103 7.81 -9.59 11.63
CA GLU A 103 6.43 -10.06 11.54
C GLU A 103 6.30 -11.52 12.00
N ASP A 104 7.19 -12.39 11.53
CA ASP A 104 7.25 -13.80 11.95
C ASP A 104 7.52 -13.94 13.46
N GLU A 105 8.47 -13.18 14.00
CA GLU A 105 8.79 -13.16 15.43
C GLU A 105 7.60 -12.68 16.26
N TYR A 106 6.89 -11.65 15.80
CA TYR A 106 5.67 -11.16 16.44
C TYR A 106 4.59 -12.24 16.50
N ILE A 107 4.32 -12.92 15.37
CA ILE A 107 3.32 -13.99 15.31
C ILE A 107 3.68 -15.15 16.23
N LYS A 108 4.96 -15.56 16.25
CA LYS A 108 5.47 -16.60 17.17
C LYS A 108 5.21 -16.20 18.62
N ARG A 109 5.55 -14.97 18.99
CA ARG A 109 5.35 -14.47 20.35
C ARG A 109 3.87 -14.38 20.73
N MET A 110 3.01 -13.96 19.81
CA MET A 110 1.56 -13.95 20.03
C MET A 110 1.04 -15.36 20.31
N LYS A 111 1.52 -16.35 19.57
CA LYS A 111 1.16 -17.76 19.79
C LYS A 111 1.72 -18.29 21.12
N GLU A 112 2.92 -17.89 21.52
CA GLU A 112 3.50 -18.28 22.81
C GLU A 112 2.71 -17.71 24.00
N VAL A 113 2.33 -16.44 23.94
CA VAL A 113 1.63 -15.74 25.03
C VAL A 113 0.17 -16.18 25.12
N PHE A 114 -0.53 -16.27 23.98
CA PHE A 114 -1.97 -16.48 23.95
C PHE A 114 -2.38 -17.90 23.55
N GLY A 115 -1.46 -18.74 23.08
CA GLY A 115 -1.76 -20.09 22.60
C GLY A 115 -2.80 -20.06 21.48
N GLY A 116 -3.91 -20.79 21.69
CA GLY A 116 -5.08 -20.77 20.79
C GLY A 116 -6.04 -19.60 21.00
N LEU A 117 -5.79 -18.74 21.99
CA LEU A 117 -6.62 -17.59 22.34
C LEU A 117 -6.09 -16.29 21.71
N ILE A 118 -5.59 -16.36 20.48
CA ILE A 118 -5.07 -15.19 19.75
C ILE A 118 -6.15 -14.09 19.76
N PRO A 119 -5.83 -12.87 20.22
CA PRO A 119 -6.77 -11.77 20.26
C PRO A 119 -7.37 -11.53 18.87
N ARG A 120 -8.69 -11.33 18.83
CA ARG A 120 -9.36 -10.89 17.61
C ARG A 120 -9.18 -9.39 17.50
N TYR A 121 -8.52 -8.96 16.43
CA TYR A 121 -8.43 -7.57 16.05
C TYR A 121 -9.57 -7.23 15.10
N ASP A 122 -10.19 -6.08 15.30
CA ASP A 122 -11.07 -5.48 14.30
C ASP A 122 -10.28 -4.57 13.36
N SER A 123 -10.88 -4.18 12.23
CA SER A 123 -10.19 -3.31 11.27
C SER A 123 -9.85 -1.93 11.84
N ARG A 124 -10.55 -1.48 12.89
CA ARG A 124 -10.30 -0.19 13.56
C ARG A 124 -9.09 -0.27 14.48
N ASP A 125 -8.73 -1.44 14.98
CA ASP A 125 -7.52 -1.63 15.79
C ASP A 125 -6.26 -1.36 14.97
N LEU A 126 -6.22 -1.84 13.72
CA LEU A 126 -5.14 -1.52 12.78
C LEU A 126 -5.10 -0.03 12.44
N GLU A 127 -6.25 0.59 12.17
CA GLU A 127 -6.32 2.05 11.94
C GLU A 127 -5.78 2.86 13.11
N LYS A 128 -6.18 2.50 14.35
CA LYS A 128 -5.68 3.16 15.56
C LYS A 128 -4.19 2.95 15.75
N TRP A 129 -3.67 1.78 15.39
CA TRP A 129 -2.24 1.53 15.44
C TRP A 129 -1.48 2.42 14.45
N ILE A 130 -1.91 2.50 13.19
CA ILE A 130 -1.31 3.39 12.18
C ILE A 130 -1.41 4.86 12.62
N GLU A 131 -2.56 5.26 13.16
CA GLU A 131 -2.76 6.61 13.67
C GLU A 131 -1.83 6.92 14.85
N SER A 132 -1.65 5.96 15.76
CA SER A 132 -0.72 6.08 16.88
C SER A 132 0.74 6.17 16.40
N LEU A 133 1.14 5.31 15.45
CA LEU A 133 2.46 5.34 14.82
C LEU A 133 2.74 6.71 14.20
N THR A 134 1.75 7.26 13.49
CA THR A 134 1.88 8.55 12.80
C THR A 134 1.95 9.71 13.80
N LYS A 135 1.13 9.70 14.85
CA LYS A 135 1.07 10.79 15.85
C LYS A 135 2.26 10.79 16.82
N ASN A 136 2.77 9.61 17.16
CA ASN A 136 3.79 9.41 18.19
C ASN A 136 5.16 9.02 17.61
N MET A 137 5.39 9.33 16.33
CA MET A 137 6.64 9.01 15.64
C MET A 137 7.81 9.76 16.28
N ASN A 138 8.76 9.03 16.87
CA ASN A 138 10.01 9.61 17.35
C ASN A 138 10.93 9.99 16.16
N ASN A 139 12.04 10.66 16.46
CA ASN A 139 12.97 11.15 15.42
C ASN A 139 13.59 10.00 14.62
N ASP A 140 13.97 8.90 15.28
CA ASP A 140 14.59 7.74 14.63
C ASP A 140 13.62 7.05 13.67
N ASN A 141 12.36 6.87 14.08
CA ASN A 141 11.29 6.32 13.23
C ASN A 141 11.06 7.23 12.03
N ARG A 142 11.03 8.56 12.25
CA ARG A 142 10.83 9.53 11.17
C ARG A 142 11.98 9.47 10.17
N GLU A 143 13.22 9.39 10.64
CA GLU A 143 14.38 9.31 9.77
C GLU A 143 14.32 8.05 8.89
N HIS A 144 14.11 6.88 9.49
CA HIS A 144 14.08 5.62 8.74
C HIS A 144 12.87 5.53 7.80
N LEU A 145 11.67 5.89 8.26
CA LEU A 145 10.47 5.85 7.43
C LEU A 145 10.49 6.89 6.30
N SER A 146 11.22 8.00 6.47
CA SER A 146 11.38 8.99 5.39
C SER A 146 12.23 8.50 4.20
N LYS A 147 12.99 7.41 4.38
CA LYS A 147 13.78 6.77 3.33
C LYS A 147 12.97 5.76 2.51
N LEU A 148 11.73 5.48 2.92
CA LEU A 148 10.82 4.58 2.20
C LEU A 148 9.94 5.37 1.25
N PHE A 149 9.91 4.90 0.00
CA PHE A 149 9.13 5.46 -1.09
C PHE A 149 8.13 4.44 -1.60
N TRP A 150 7.07 4.95 -2.22
CA TRP A 150 6.01 4.17 -2.83
C TRP A 150 5.76 4.65 -4.26
N ALA A 151 5.64 3.70 -5.20
CA ALA A 151 5.27 3.97 -6.58
C ALA A 151 3.79 4.32 -6.68
N SER A 152 3.48 5.57 -7.02
CA SER A 152 2.12 6.09 -7.10
C SER A 152 1.37 5.68 -8.37
N ASP A 153 2.08 5.12 -9.35
CA ASP A 153 1.55 4.69 -10.63
C ASP A 153 1.98 3.25 -11.00
N PRO A 154 1.21 2.53 -11.84
CA PRO A 154 1.52 1.15 -12.20
C PRO A 154 2.80 0.95 -13.03
N ALA A 155 3.36 2.01 -13.65
CA ALA A 155 4.60 1.93 -14.40
C ALA A 155 5.83 2.17 -13.51
N HIS A 156 5.64 2.54 -12.24
CA HIS A 156 6.70 2.89 -11.30
C HIS A 156 7.55 4.08 -11.79
N ASP A 157 6.91 5.03 -12.47
CA ASP A 157 7.56 6.26 -12.97
C ASP A 157 7.53 7.39 -11.93
N GLU A 158 6.57 7.37 -10.99
CA GLU A 158 6.34 8.42 -9.99
C GLU A 158 6.36 7.86 -8.57
N TYR A 159 7.33 8.29 -7.76
CA TYR A 159 7.47 7.90 -6.36
C TYR A 159 7.12 9.01 -5.37
N HIS A 160 6.51 8.65 -4.23
CA HIS A 160 6.31 9.53 -3.07
C HIS A 160 6.75 8.86 -1.77
N GLY A 161 7.17 9.66 -0.78
CA GLY A 161 7.56 9.13 0.53
C GLY A 161 6.37 8.62 1.35
N ILE A 162 6.52 7.50 2.05
CA ILE A 162 5.42 6.90 2.85
C ILE A 162 5.02 7.74 4.06
N VAL A 163 5.95 8.56 4.57
CA VAL A 163 5.69 9.56 5.63
C VAL A 163 5.69 10.94 5.00
N PHE A 164 4.52 11.58 5.04
CA PHE A 164 4.37 12.93 4.52
C PHE A 164 5.24 13.92 5.31
N SER A 165 6.22 14.51 4.65
CA SER A 165 7.02 15.59 5.21
C SER A 165 6.46 16.96 4.79
N PRO A 166 6.77 18.04 5.53
CA PRO A 166 6.41 19.40 5.10
C PRO A 166 6.97 19.79 3.72
N LYS A 167 8.01 19.11 3.23
CA LYS A 167 8.59 19.33 1.90
C LYS A 167 7.70 18.76 0.79
N ASP A 168 6.94 17.71 1.09
CA ASP A 168 5.98 17.06 0.17
C ASP A 168 4.67 17.86 0.05
N ALA A 169 4.44 18.82 0.96
CA ALA A 169 3.29 19.69 0.94
C ALA A 169 3.29 20.66 -0.25
N PHE A 170 4.46 21.09 -0.72
CA PHE A 170 4.55 22.09 -1.78
C PHE A 170 4.17 21.53 -3.17
N PRO A 171 4.70 20.36 -3.61
CA PRO A 171 4.23 19.69 -4.83
C PRO A 171 2.74 19.35 -4.75
N PHE A 172 2.28 18.84 -3.61
CA PHE A 172 0.88 18.45 -3.36
C PHE A 172 -0.10 19.64 -3.47
N LEU A 173 0.25 20.79 -2.90
CA LEU A 173 -0.56 22.01 -3.04
C LEU A 173 -0.62 22.50 -4.49
N SER A 174 0.47 22.36 -5.25
CA SER A 174 0.53 22.76 -6.65
C SER A 174 -0.35 21.88 -7.55
N GLU A 175 -0.32 20.55 -7.36
CA GLU A 175 -1.16 19.58 -8.06
C GLU A 175 -2.64 19.80 -7.73
N LYS A 176 -2.95 20.09 -6.46
CA LYS A 176 -4.31 20.43 -6.00
C LYS A 176 -4.84 21.69 -6.66
N MET A 177 -4.01 22.73 -6.79
CA MET A 177 -4.37 23.97 -7.49
C MET A 177 -4.65 23.71 -8.98
N LYS A 178 -3.83 22.91 -9.66
CA LYS A 178 -4.04 22.52 -11.07
C LYS A 178 -5.34 21.72 -11.25
N SER A 179 -5.58 20.73 -10.38
CA SER A 179 -6.79 19.92 -10.36
C SER A 179 -8.06 20.76 -10.15
N TYR A 180 -8.01 21.68 -9.18
CA TYR A 180 -9.10 22.60 -8.89
C TYR A 180 -9.39 23.54 -10.07
N TYR A 181 -8.34 24.08 -10.68
CA TYR A 181 -8.44 24.92 -11.87
C TYR A 181 -9.06 24.17 -13.07
N LYS A 182 -8.64 22.92 -13.30
CA LYS A 182 -9.18 22.04 -14.36
C LYS A 182 -10.66 21.72 -14.13
N SER A 183 -11.04 21.44 -12.88
CA SER A 183 -12.44 21.20 -12.47
C SER A 183 -13.29 22.46 -12.60
N PHE A 184 -12.76 23.63 -12.22
CA PHE A 184 -13.42 24.91 -12.39
C PHE A 184 -13.67 25.21 -13.87
N LYS A 185 -12.64 25.14 -14.73
CA LYS A 185 -12.77 25.34 -16.19
C LYS A 185 -13.86 24.47 -16.83
N LYS A 186 -14.04 23.23 -16.36
CA LYS A 186 -15.05 22.29 -16.85
C LYS A 186 -16.48 22.60 -16.39
N ARG A 187 -16.65 23.51 -15.42
CA ARG A 187 -17.96 23.95 -14.90
C ARG A 187 -18.43 25.29 -15.45
N ILE A 188 -17.50 26.08 -16.00
CA ILE A 188 -17.77 27.41 -16.58
C ILE A 188 -17.67 27.45 -18.11
N GLY A 189 -17.36 26.33 -18.76
CA GLY A 189 -17.47 26.13 -20.21
C GLY A 189 -18.37 24.93 -20.49
#